data_AF-A0A2G5WZ06-F1
#
_entry.id   AF-A0A2G5WZ06-F1
#
_cell.length_a   1.000
_cell.length_b   1.000
_cell.length_c   1.000
_cell.angle_alpha   90.00
_cell.angle_beta   90.00
_cell.angle_gamma   90.00
#
_symmetry.space_group_name_H-M   'P 1'
#
loop_
_entity.id
_entity.type
_entity.pdbx_description
1 polymer ?
#
loop_
_entity_poly.entity_id
_entity_poly.type
_entity_poly.pdbx_seq_one_letter_code
_entity_poly.pdbx_strand_id
1 'polypeptide(L)'
;MTKDSGPSWKKDHPGTFFGNSVEKADRAVKQAMSHPEEMAIEHAFNAIERAENAFRNAEQFNSELDTIQQHKGQLDLIKQQLNEAQMKKGE
;
A
#
# COMPACT_ATOMS: atom_id res chain seq x y z
N MET A 1 -1.13 -34.69 -21.26
CA MET A 1 -0.31 -33.64 -20.63
C MET A 1 -1.25 -32.69 -19.91
N THR A 2 -1.27 -32.75 -18.58
CA THR A 2 -2.25 -32.06 -17.73
C THR A 2 -1.94 -30.57 -17.65
N LYS A 3 -2.94 -29.73 -17.94
CA LYS A 3 -2.88 -28.28 -17.79
C LYS A 3 -2.66 -27.96 -16.31
N ASP A 4 -1.55 -27.28 -16.01
CA ASP A 4 -1.29 -26.69 -14.70
C ASP A 4 -2.30 -25.54 -14.48
N SER A 5 -3.45 -25.87 -13.92
CA SER A 5 -4.49 -24.91 -13.50
C SER A 5 -4.53 -24.83 -11.97
N GLY A 6 -3.36 -24.76 -11.33
CA GLY A 6 -3.27 -24.38 -9.92
C GLY A 6 -3.57 -22.88 -9.77
N PRO A 7 -4.34 -22.46 -8.77
CA PRO A 7 -4.82 -21.09 -8.74
C PRO A 7 -3.64 -20.11 -8.49
N SER A 8 -3.45 -19.19 -9.44
CA SER A 8 -2.30 -18.28 -9.63
C SER A 8 -2.07 -17.22 -8.53
N TRP A 9 -2.78 -17.29 -7.40
CA TRP A 9 -2.65 -16.36 -6.26
C TRP A 9 -1.59 -16.80 -5.24
N LYS A 10 -1.02 -18.01 -5.39
CA LYS A 10 -0.01 -18.56 -4.46
C LYS A 10 1.44 -18.19 -4.78
N LYS A 11 1.68 -17.32 -5.77
CA LYS A 11 3.02 -16.80 -6.09
C LYS A 11 3.13 -15.29 -5.86
N ASP A 12 2.25 -14.70 -5.06
CA ASP A 12 2.51 -13.38 -4.52
C ASP A 12 3.64 -13.51 -3.50
N HIS A 13 4.86 -13.28 -3.98
CA HIS A 13 5.99 -13.04 -3.10
C HIS A 13 5.61 -11.89 -2.16
N PRO A 14 5.93 -11.97 -0.86
CA PRO A 14 5.59 -10.94 0.12
C PRO A 14 6.01 -9.53 -0.31
N GLY A 15 7.13 -9.39 -1.05
CA GLY A 15 7.55 -8.14 -1.68
C GLY A 15 6.58 -7.61 -2.74
N THR A 16 6.08 -8.47 -3.63
CA THR A 16 5.07 -8.12 -4.65
C THR A 16 3.74 -7.72 -4.00
N PHE A 17 3.31 -8.47 -2.98
CA PHE A 17 2.08 -8.15 -2.25
C PHE A 17 2.19 -6.79 -1.54
N PHE A 18 3.37 -6.49 -0.99
CA PHE A 18 3.64 -5.20 -0.40
C PHE A 18 3.59 -4.06 -1.43
N GLY A 19 4.29 -4.20 -2.57
CA GLY A 19 4.25 -3.20 -3.65
C GLY A 19 2.84 -2.91 -4.14
N ASN A 20 2.06 -3.95 -4.40
CA ASN A 20 0.65 -3.84 -4.80
C ASN A 20 -0.19 -3.08 -3.77
N SER A 21 0.13 -3.23 -2.48
CA SER A 21 -0.57 -2.55 -1.39
C SER A 21 -0.17 -1.07 -1.32
N VAL A 22 1.11 -0.74 -1.54
CA VAL A 22 1.60 0.64 -1.62
C VAL A 22 0.96 1.39 -2.79
N GLU A 23 0.87 0.78 -3.98
CA GLU A 23 0.19 1.39 -5.13
C GLU A 23 -1.29 1.68 -4.86
N LYS A 24 -1.97 0.79 -4.13
CA LYS A 24 -3.38 1.01 -3.74
C LYS A 24 -3.51 2.16 -2.74
N ALA A 25 -2.60 2.24 -1.77
CA ALA A 25 -2.55 3.34 -0.81
C ALA A 25 -2.32 4.68 -1.52
N ASP A 26 -1.37 4.75 -2.47
CA ASP A 26 -1.12 5.94 -3.28
C ASP A 26 -2.37 6.43 -4.02
N ARG A 27 -3.08 5.52 -4.68
CA ARG A 27 -4.32 5.87 -5.41
C ARG A 27 -5.41 6.38 -4.48
N ALA A 28 -5.59 5.73 -3.32
CA ALA A 28 -6.58 6.15 -2.34
C ALA A 28 -6.24 7.52 -1.74
N VAL A 29 -4.96 7.79 -1.44
CA VAL A 29 -4.51 9.11 -0.96
C VAL A 29 -4.72 10.18 -2.04
N LYS A 30 -4.38 9.92 -3.31
CA LYS A 30 -4.63 10.86 -4.41
C LYS A 30 -6.12 11.18 -4.56
N GLN A 31 -6.99 10.19 -4.36
CA GLN A 31 -8.44 10.40 -4.33
C GLN A 31 -8.86 11.27 -3.15
N ALA A 32 -8.39 10.97 -1.94
CA ALA A 32 -8.66 11.77 -0.75
C ALA A 32 -8.13 13.21 -0.86
N MET A 33 -6.99 13.43 -1.54
CA MET A 33 -6.45 14.77 -1.78
C MET A 33 -7.28 15.57 -2.80
N SER A 34 -7.77 14.92 -3.85
CA SER A 34 -8.59 15.59 -4.88
C SER A 34 -10.03 15.80 -4.43
N HIS A 35 -10.59 14.83 -3.72
CA HIS A 35 -11.95 14.81 -3.21
C HIS A 35 -11.91 14.34 -1.75
N PRO A 36 -11.67 15.26 -0.79
CA PRO A 36 -11.52 14.93 0.62
C PRO A 36 -12.88 14.65 1.26
N GLU A 37 -13.61 13.67 0.75
CA GLU A 37 -14.78 13.12 1.41
C GLU A 37 -14.36 12.23 2.57
N GLU A 38 -15.17 12.16 3.62
CA GLU A 38 -14.88 11.35 4.81
C GLU A 38 -14.58 9.89 4.44
N MET A 39 -15.37 9.33 3.52
CA MET A 39 -15.15 7.99 2.98
C MET A 39 -13.81 7.87 2.24
N ALA A 40 -13.44 8.85 1.41
CA ALA A 40 -12.18 8.79 0.65
C ALA A 40 -10.95 8.82 1.58
N ILE A 41 -11.03 9.62 2.65
CA ILE A 41 -10.00 9.68 3.69
C ILE A 41 -9.94 8.35 4.46
N GLU A 42 -11.08 7.78 4.86
CA GLU A 42 -11.13 6.48 5.53
C GLU A 42 -10.55 5.36 4.64
N HIS A 43 -10.90 5.36 3.35
CA HIS A 43 -10.35 4.44 2.37
C HIS A 43 -8.82 4.57 2.24
N ALA A 44 -8.30 5.80 2.28
CA ALA A 44 -6.87 6.05 2.25
C ALA A 44 -6.17 5.51 3.51
N PHE A 45 -6.73 5.73 4.70
CA PHE A 45 -6.21 5.15 5.95
C PHE A 45 -6.21 3.62 5.92
N ASN A 46 -7.33 3.01 5.52
CA ASN A 46 -7.45 1.55 5.41
C ASN A 46 -6.45 0.96 4.41
N ALA A 47 -6.19 1.65 3.30
CA ALA A 47 -5.22 1.20 2.30
C ALA A 47 -3.78 1.30 2.81
N ILE A 48 -3.44 2.37 3.54
CA ILE A 48 -2.14 2.53 4.21
C ILE A 48 -1.94 1.43 5.27
N GLU A 49 -2.92 1.16 6.13
CA GLU A 49 -2.81 0.13 7.16
C GLU A 49 -2.56 -1.25 6.56
N ARG A 50 -3.24 -1.56 5.44
CA ARG A 50 -2.99 -2.80 4.69
C ARG A 50 -1.57 -2.86 4.12
N ALA A 51 -1.04 -1.76 3.61
CA ALA A 51 0.34 -1.70 3.13
C ALA A 51 1.35 -1.90 4.27
N GLU A 52 1.10 -1.37 5.46
CA GLU A 52 1.97 -1.61 6.63
C GLU A 52 1.96 -3.07 7.09
N ASN A 53 0.78 -3.70 7.09
CA ASN A 53 0.67 -5.12 7.41
C ASN A 53 1.40 -5.98 6.36
N ALA A 54 1.31 -5.59 5.09
CA ALA A 54 2.05 -6.24 4.02
C ALA A 54 3.56 -6.04 4.16
N PHE A 55 4.02 -4.86 4.57
CA PHE A 55 5.42 -4.58 4.87
C PHE A 55 5.96 -5.48 5.98
N ARG A 56 5.24 -5.58 7.12
CA ARG A 56 5.63 -6.45 8.24
C ARG A 56 5.72 -7.91 7.83
N ASN A 57 4.84 -8.35 6.93
CA ASN A 57 4.92 -9.68 6.36
C ASN A 57 6.17 -9.80 5.47
N ALA A 58 6.38 -8.86 4.55
CA ALA A 58 7.50 -8.84 3.62
C ALA A 58 8.87 -8.77 4.31
N GLU A 59 9.02 -7.99 5.38
CA GLU A 59 10.26 -7.92 6.17
C GLU A 59 10.69 -9.26 6.75
N GLN A 60 9.75 -10.17 7.03
CA GLN A 60 10.08 -11.53 7.48
C GLN A 60 10.73 -12.37 6.37
N PHE A 61 10.55 -11.98 5.11
CA PHE A 61 11.10 -12.66 3.95
C PHE A 61 12.28 -11.86 3.39
N ASN A 62 13.48 -12.23 3.85
CA ASN A 62 14.74 -11.54 3.58
C ASN A 62 15.21 -11.56 2.11
N SER A 63 14.44 -12.12 1.19
CA SER A 63 14.81 -12.33 -0.22
C SER A 63 14.70 -11.08 -1.09
N GLU A 64 13.94 -10.06 -0.66
CA GLU A 64 13.64 -8.86 -1.48
C GLU A 64 13.84 -7.55 -0.69
N LEU A 65 14.81 -7.52 0.22
CA LEU A 65 15.03 -6.38 1.12
C LEU A 65 15.14 -5.04 0.41
N ASP A 66 15.86 -4.96 -0.72
CA ASP A 66 16.03 -3.70 -1.47
C ASP A 66 14.69 -3.16 -1.97
N THR A 67 13.92 -3.99 -2.66
CA THR A 67 12.56 -3.66 -3.14
C THR A 67 11.62 -3.29 -2.00
N ILE A 68 11.69 -4.02 -0.89
CA ILE A 68 10.90 -3.75 0.31
C ILE A 68 11.26 -2.37 0.90
N GLN A 69 12.53 -2.00 0.96
CA GLN A 69 12.93 -0.67 1.43
C GLN A 69 12.47 0.44 0.48
N GLN A 70 12.51 0.23 -0.84
CA GLN A 70 11.98 1.20 -1.82
C GLN A 70 10.49 1.45 -1.61
N HIS A 71 9.69 0.38 -1.55
CA HIS A 71 8.24 0.47 -1.31
C HIS A 71 7.92 1.06 0.07
N LYS A 72 8.75 0.83 1.09
CA LYS A 72 8.61 1.45 2.40
C LYS A 72 8.78 2.97 2.33
N GLY A 73 9.81 3.45 1.64
CA GLY A 73 10.00 4.88 1.43
C GLY A 73 8.81 5.54 0.71
N GLN A 74 8.22 4.85 -0.26
CA GLN A 74 6.99 5.31 -0.90
C GLN A 74 5.79 5.34 0.05
N LEU A 75 5.61 4.32 0.88
CA LEU A 75 4.54 4.26 1.87
C LEU A 75 4.64 5.41 2.89
N ASP A 76 5.85 5.71 3.37
CA ASP A 76 6.10 6.83 4.29
C ASP A 76 5.74 8.18 3.64
N LEU A 77 6.10 8.38 2.36
CA LEU A 77 5.72 9.58 1.62
C LEU A 77 4.19 9.70 1.46
N ILE A 78 3.50 8.61 1.12
CA ILE A 78 2.04 8.57 0.95
C ILE A 78 1.33 8.91 2.28
N LYS A 79 1.85 8.40 3.40
CA LYS A 79 1.37 8.74 4.75
C LYS A 79 1.47 10.22 5.06
N GLN A 80 2.62 10.83 4.74
CA GLN A 80 2.82 12.26 4.94
C GLN A 80 1.82 13.08 4.13
N GLN A 81 1.62 12.73 2.85
CA GLN A 81 0.65 13.42 1.98
C GLN A 81 -0.79 13.35 2.51
N LEU A 82 -1.23 12.20 3.03
CA LEU A 82 -2.56 12.07 3.62
C LEU A 82 -2.72 12.94 4.87
N ASN A 83 -1.68 13.00 5.71
CA ASN A 83 -1.69 13.82 6.92
C ASN A 83 -1.74 15.32 6.57
N GLU A 84 -0.98 15.75 5.57
CA GLU A 84 -1.03 17.13 5.07
C GLU A 84 -2.42 17.49 4.50
N ALA A 85 -3.05 16.56 3.77
CA ALA A 85 -4.40 16.74 3.24
C ALA A 85 -5.45 16.86 4.34
N GLN A 86 -5.30 16.11 5.44
CA GLN A 86 -6.13 16.25 6.64
C GLN A 86 -5.95 17.60 7.32
N MET A 87 -4.70 18.05 7.50
CA MET A 87 -4.41 19.33 8.16
C MET A 87 -4.95 20.54 7.37
N LYS A 88 -4.84 20.53 6.03
CA LYS A 88 -5.39 21.60 5.18
C LYS A 88 -6.91 21.72 5.19
N LYS A 89 -7.63 20.71 5.67
CA LYS A 89 -9.11 20.73 5.73
C LYS A 89 -9.65 21.35 7.02
N GLY A 90 -8.78 21.60 8.01
CA GLY A 90 -9.12 22.15 9.32
C GLY A 90 -8.87 23.66 9.46
N GLU A 91 -8.48 24.35 8.39
CA GLU A 91 -8.24 25.80 8.32
C GLU A 91 -9.35 26.48 7.51
#